data_AF-A0AAI8SSZ8-F1
#
_entry.id   AF-A0AAI8SSZ8-F1
#
_cell.length_a   1.000
_cell.length_b   1.000
_cell.length_c   1.000
_cell.angle_alpha   90.00
_cell.angle_beta   90.00
_cell.angle_gamma   90.00
#
_symmetry.space_group_name_H-M   'P 1'
#
loop_
_entity.id
_entity.type
_entity.pdbx_description
1 polymer ?
#
loop_
_entity_poly.entity_id
_entity_poly.type
_entity_poly.pdbx_seq_one_letter_code
_entity_poly.pdbx_strand_id
1 'polypeptide(L)'
;MPDHEDIPPHNGAAADECTGLLERLAVASLVAEAEDLTRGVRYLSVATGDPETDDDLARINTLTAAAWAPRPNAATTSIRGGNDYLTIRVEGPDADAFVDDLAELAQTINPGFWRITRSPHPF
;
A
#
# COMPACT_ATOMS: atom_id res chain seq x y z
N MET A 1 -55.86 -23.07 2.35
CA MET A 1 -54.42 -23.01 2.07
C MET A 1 -54.05 -21.53 2.07
N PRO A 2 -53.53 -20.98 3.17
CA PRO A 2 -53.05 -19.61 3.21
C PRO A 2 -51.55 -19.52 2.86
N ASP A 3 -51.10 -18.28 2.67
CA ASP A 3 -49.72 -17.78 2.69
C ASP A 3 -48.87 -17.96 1.43
N HIS A 4 -48.85 -16.90 0.61
CA HIS A 4 -47.63 -16.49 -0.06
C HIS A 4 -47.32 -15.06 0.38
N GLU A 5 -46.52 -14.94 1.45
CA GLU A 5 -45.96 -13.67 1.89
C GLU A 5 -45.08 -13.07 0.77
N ASP A 6 -45.39 -11.81 0.45
CA ASP A 6 -44.65 -10.93 -0.44
C ASP A 6 -43.40 -10.44 0.32
N ILE A 7 -42.23 -10.99 -0.01
CA ILE A 7 -40.95 -10.57 0.56
C ILE A 7 -40.32 -9.55 -0.41
N PRO A 8 -40.08 -8.28 0.00
CA PRO A 8 -39.51 -7.29 -0.89
C PRO A 8 -38.00 -7.54 -1.12
N PRO A 9 -37.44 -7.15 -2.28
CA PRO A 9 -36.03 -7.29 -2.56
C PRO A 9 -35.23 -6.17 -1.90
N HIS A 10 -34.80 -6.36 -0.65
CA HIS A 10 -33.91 -5.39 0.03
C HIS A 10 -32.42 -5.49 -0.37
N ASN A 11 -32.05 -6.35 -1.32
CA ASN A 11 -30.64 -6.65 -1.62
C ASN A 11 -29.95 -5.70 -2.62
N GLY A 12 -30.69 -4.80 -3.30
CA GLY A 12 -30.13 -3.89 -4.31
C GLY A 12 -29.61 -2.56 -3.75
N ALA A 13 -30.34 -1.95 -2.81
CA ALA A 13 -30.01 -0.62 -2.28
C ALA A 13 -28.68 -0.59 -1.50
N ALA A 14 -28.39 -1.63 -0.71
CA ALA A 14 -27.14 -1.72 0.04
C ALA A 14 -25.91 -1.86 -0.86
N ALA A 15 -26.04 -2.52 -2.02
CA ALA A 15 -24.96 -2.67 -2.99
C ALA A 15 -24.65 -1.34 -3.71
N ASP A 16 -25.68 -0.55 -4.04
CA ASP A 16 -25.52 0.80 -4.61
C ASP A 16 -24.90 1.78 -3.60
N GLU A 17 -25.31 1.74 -2.33
CA GLU A 17 -24.73 2.56 -1.26
C GLU A 17 -23.26 2.18 -0.99
N CYS A 18 -22.93 0.89 -0.98
CA CYS A 18 -21.55 0.42 -0.89
C CYS A 18 -20.72 0.90 -2.09
N THR A 19 -21.26 0.83 -3.31
CA THR A 19 -20.57 1.29 -4.52
C THR A 19 -20.29 2.79 -4.45
N GLY A 20 -21.29 3.60 -4.10
CA GLY A 20 -21.11 5.05 -3.94
C GLY A 20 -20.17 5.44 -2.80
N LEU A 21 -20.09 4.65 -1.72
CA LEU A 21 -19.10 4.86 -0.66
C LEU A 21 -17.68 4.54 -1.13
N LEU A 22 -17.49 3.43 -1.85
CA LEU A 22 -16.19 3.03 -2.40
C LEU A 22 -15.65 4.07 -3.38
N GLU A 23 -16.50 4.61 -4.25
CA GLU A 23 -16.11 5.68 -5.17
C GLU A 23 -15.66 6.95 -4.43
N ARG A 24 -16.38 7.35 -3.38
CA ARG A 24 -16.00 8.53 -2.58
C ARG A 24 -14.69 8.32 -1.82
N LEU A 25 -14.45 7.12 -1.32
CA LEU A 25 -13.17 6.76 -0.70
C LEU A 25 -12.03 6.79 -1.72
N ALA A 26 -12.25 6.26 -2.93
CA ALA A 26 -11.25 6.29 -4.00
C ALA A 26 -10.87 7.73 -4.38
N VAL A 27 -11.86 8.62 -4.53
CA VAL A 27 -11.61 10.05 -4.80
C VAL A 27 -10.84 10.71 -3.64
N ALA A 28 -11.22 10.45 -2.39
CA ALA A 28 -10.52 10.98 -1.23
C ALA A 28 -9.06 10.51 -1.16
N SER A 29 -8.79 9.25 -1.46
CA SER A 29 -7.44 8.69 -1.53
C SER A 29 -6.58 9.37 -2.59
N LEU A 30 -7.13 9.62 -3.78
CA LEU A 30 -6.42 10.31 -4.86
C LEU A 30 -6.06 11.76 -4.48
N VAL A 31 -6.98 12.47 -3.82
CA VAL A 31 -6.71 13.84 -3.35
C VAL A 31 -5.62 13.84 -2.28
N ALA A 32 -5.70 12.93 -1.30
CA ALA A 32 -4.69 12.80 -0.26
C ALA A 32 -3.30 12.49 -0.83
N GLU A 33 -3.23 11.60 -1.84
CA GLU A 33 -1.98 11.29 -2.54
C GLU A 33 -1.42 12.51 -3.27
N ALA A 34 -2.26 13.28 -3.98
CA ALA A 34 -1.83 14.49 -4.67
C ALA A 34 -1.31 15.57 -3.70
N GLU A 35 -1.94 15.72 -2.54
CA GLU A 35 -1.45 16.62 -1.49
C GLU A 35 -0.09 16.17 -0.94
N ASP A 36 0.06 14.88 -0.67
CA ASP A 36 1.32 14.30 -0.19
C ASP A 36 2.44 14.46 -1.22
N LEU A 37 2.14 14.26 -2.51
CA LEU A 37 3.10 14.52 -3.59
C LEU A 37 3.54 15.99 -3.61
N THR A 38 2.60 16.92 -3.39
CA THR A 38 2.87 18.37 -3.31
C THR A 38 3.71 18.72 -2.07
N ARG A 39 3.56 17.97 -0.97
CA ARG A 39 4.35 18.12 0.26
C ARG A 39 5.74 17.45 0.17
N GLY A 40 6.08 16.82 -0.96
CA GLY A 40 7.35 16.11 -1.14
C GLY A 40 7.39 14.75 -0.44
N VAL A 41 6.23 14.18 -0.14
CA VAL A 41 6.09 12.83 0.39
C VAL A 41 6.10 11.86 -0.78
N ARG A 42 6.83 10.75 -0.62
CA ARG A 42 6.86 9.64 -1.56
C ARG A 42 6.59 8.32 -0.85
N TYR A 43 6.12 7.37 -1.62
CA TYR A 43 5.67 6.08 -1.11
C TYR A 43 6.26 4.94 -1.92
N LEU A 44 6.60 3.86 -1.22
CA LEU A 44 6.94 2.57 -1.81
C LEU A 44 6.09 1.49 -1.17
N SER A 45 5.19 0.89 -1.93
CA SER A 45 4.45 -0.30 -1.53
C SER A 45 5.09 -1.55 -2.16
N VAL A 46 5.27 -2.58 -1.35
CA VAL A 46 5.74 -3.89 -1.77
C VAL A 46 4.76 -4.93 -1.28
N ALA A 47 4.04 -5.58 -2.20
CA ALA A 47 3.26 -6.77 -1.88
C ALA A 47 4.22 -7.95 -1.85
N THR A 48 4.52 -8.43 -0.65
CA THR A 48 5.45 -9.53 -0.41
C THR A 48 4.76 -10.88 -0.49
N GLY A 49 3.43 -10.95 -0.36
CA GLY A 49 2.74 -12.18 -0.02
C GLY A 49 3.01 -12.59 1.42
N ASP A 50 2.35 -13.66 1.88
CA ASP A 50 2.58 -14.19 3.23
C ASP A 50 3.98 -14.81 3.31
N PRO A 51 4.87 -14.33 4.19
CA PRO A 51 6.17 -14.96 4.39
C PRO A 51 5.98 -16.34 5.02
N GLU A 52 6.30 -17.39 4.28
CA GLU A 52 6.17 -18.78 4.74
C GLU A 52 7.48 -19.32 5.31
N THR A 53 8.60 -18.65 5.03
CA THR A 53 9.95 -19.10 5.42
C THR A 53 10.74 -18.02 6.15
N ASP A 54 11.76 -18.44 6.91
CA ASP A 54 12.72 -17.53 7.54
C ASP A 54 13.50 -16.70 6.51
N ASP A 55 13.73 -17.24 5.31
CA ASP A 55 14.37 -16.52 4.20
C ASP A 55 13.48 -15.39 3.68
N ASP A 56 12.17 -15.58 3.62
CA ASP A 56 11.22 -14.53 3.24
C ASP A 56 11.23 -13.39 4.26
N LEU A 57 11.21 -13.73 5.55
CA LEU A 57 11.34 -12.77 6.64
C LEU A 57 12.69 -12.05 6.59
N ALA A 58 13.79 -12.73 6.29
CA ALA A 58 15.11 -12.12 6.18
C ALA A 58 15.17 -11.06 5.05
N ARG A 59 14.52 -11.33 3.91
CA ARG A 59 14.41 -10.36 2.80
C ARG A 59 13.59 -9.14 3.20
N ILE A 60 12.43 -9.33 3.84
CA ILE A 60 11.59 -8.23 4.32
C ILE A 60 12.34 -7.39 5.35
N ASN A 61 13.05 -8.03 6.29
CA ASN A 61 13.89 -7.36 7.28
C ASN A 61 15.04 -6.58 6.62
N THR A 62 15.64 -7.12 5.56
CA THR A 62 16.69 -6.42 4.79
C THR A 62 16.16 -5.14 4.15
N LEU A 63 14.99 -5.20 3.50
CA LEU A 63 14.33 -4.02 2.92
C LEU A 63 13.97 -3.00 4.01
N THR A 64 13.41 -3.47 5.13
CA THR A 64 12.99 -2.63 6.24
C THR A 64 14.18 -1.94 6.91
N ALA A 65 15.30 -2.65 7.09
CA ALA A 65 16.53 -2.08 7.62
C ALA A 65 17.12 -1.02 6.67
N ALA A 66 17.09 -1.25 5.37
CA ALA A 66 17.53 -0.27 4.37
C ALA A 66 16.63 0.97 4.37
N ALA A 67 15.31 0.81 4.54
CA ALA A 67 14.38 1.92 4.64
C ALA A 67 14.64 2.79 5.88
N TRP A 68 15.05 2.21 7.01
CA TRP A 68 15.42 2.96 8.22
C TRP A 68 16.87 3.49 8.22
N ALA A 69 17.67 3.20 7.19
CA ALA A 69 19.03 3.69 7.13
C ALA A 69 19.04 5.24 7.04
N PRO A 70 19.81 5.93 7.88
CA PRO A 70 19.83 7.39 7.90
C PRO A 70 20.38 7.94 6.59
N ARG A 71 19.68 8.93 6.02
CA ARG A 71 20.09 9.69 4.84
C ARG A 71 19.97 11.20 5.12
N PRO A 72 20.86 12.04 4.55
CA PRO A 72 20.90 13.47 4.86
C PRO A 72 19.69 14.26 4.34
N ASN A 73 19.06 13.78 3.26
CA ASN A 73 18.06 14.52 2.49
C ASN A 73 16.75 13.73 2.23
N ALA A 74 16.61 12.56 2.85
CA ALA A 74 15.42 11.74 2.78
C ALA A 74 15.32 10.92 4.07
N ALA A 75 14.12 10.81 4.63
CA ALA A 75 13.90 10.05 5.84
C ALA A 75 12.62 9.23 5.69
N THR A 76 12.70 7.95 6.05
CA THR A 76 11.51 7.14 6.27
C THR A 76 10.84 7.64 7.54
N THR A 77 9.58 8.02 7.43
CA THR A 77 8.77 8.54 8.54
C THR A 77 7.85 7.47 9.11
N SER A 78 7.43 6.52 8.28
CA SER A 78 6.56 5.43 8.66
C SER A 78 6.77 4.25 7.72
N ILE A 79 6.72 3.05 8.27
CA ILE A 79 6.51 1.82 7.52
C ILE A 79 5.25 1.20 8.10
N ARG A 80 4.27 0.93 7.24
CA ARG A 80 3.00 0.28 7.60
C ARG A 80 2.89 -0.98 6.77
N GLY A 81 2.36 -2.06 7.32
CA GLY A 81 2.22 -3.29 6.56
C GLY A 81 1.31 -4.29 7.25
N GLY A 82 0.76 -5.18 6.44
CA GLY A 82 0.10 -6.41 6.87
C GLY A 82 1.08 -7.58 6.83
N ASN A 83 0.54 -8.80 6.79
CA ASN A 83 1.37 -9.99 6.60
C ASN A 83 1.86 -10.12 5.16
N ASP A 84 1.09 -9.61 4.21
CA ASP A 84 1.23 -9.82 2.76
C ASP A 84 1.75 -8.60 1.99
N TYR A 85 1.88 -7.45 2.65
CA TYR A 85 2.41 -6.23 2.04
C TYR A 85 3.00 -5.27 3.07
N LEU A 86 3.85 -4.37 2.60
CA LEU A 86 4.34 -3.22 3.34
C LEU A 86 4.36 -1.96 2.47
N THR A 87 4.13 -0.82 3.08
CA THR A 87 4.17 0.51 2.49
C THR A 87 5.11 1.39 3.32
N ILE A 88 6.14 1.89 2.67
CA ILE A 88 7.17 2.77 3.23
C ILE A 88 6.83 4.20 2.81
N ARG A 89 6.78 5.10 3.78
CA ARG A 89 6.56 6.54 3.58
C ARG A 89 7.86 7.29 3.79
N VAL A 90 8.31 7.96 2.74
CA VAL A 90 9.55 8.72 2.70
C VAL A 90 9.23 10.21 2.54
N GLU A 91 9.89 11.05 3.31
CA GLU A 91 9.85 12.50 3.16
C GLU A 91 11.24 13.07 2.93
N GLY A 92 11.29 14.20 2.22
CA GLY A 92 12.52 14.98 2.02
C GLY A 92 12.77 15.34 0.56
N PRO A 93 13.72 16.24 0.30
CA PRO A 93 14.06 16.67 -1.06
C PRO A 93 14.54 15.53 -1.96
N ASP A 94 15.18 14.49 -1.41
CA ASP A 94 15.65 13.31 -2.16
C ASP A 94 14.71 12.09 -2.00
N ALA A 95 13.45 12.31 -1.59
CA ALA A 95 12.50 11.22 -1.34
C ALA A 95 12.24 10.36 -2.59
N ASP A 96 12.19 10.97 -3.78
CA ASP A 96 12.04 10.26 -5.05
C ASP A 96 13.20 9.29 -5.30
N ALA A 97 14.44 9.81 -5.25
CA ALA A 97 15.64 8.99 -5.46
C ALA A 97 15.77 7.89 -4.40
N PHE A 98 15.39 8.16 -3.16
CA PHE A 98 15.42 7.14 -2.11
C PHE A 98 14.37 6.04 -2.34
N VAL A 99 13.16 6.40 -2.76
CA VAL A 99 12.14 5.41 -3.14
C VAL A 99 12.60 4.56 -4.32
N ASP A 100 13.30 5.14 -5.30
CA ASP A 100 13.89 4.39 -6.41
C ASP A 100 14.97 3.41 -5.96
N ASP A 101 15.88 3.82 -5.09
CA ASP A 101 16.91 2.93 -4.52
C ASP A 101 16.29 1.77 -3.73
N LEU A 102 15.24 2.05 -2.95
CA LEU A 102 14.51 1.01 -2.21
C LEU A 102 13.75 0.08 -3.16
N ALA A 103 13.20 0.60 -4.26
CA ALA A 103 12.54 -0.22 -5.28
C ALA A 103 13.54 -1.11 -6.03
N GLU A 104 14.76 -0.65 -6.27
CA GLU A 104 15.84 -1.45 -6.86
C GLU A 104 16.33 -2.53 -5.90
N LEU A 105 16.50 -2.19 -4.62
CA LEU A 105 16.82 -3.17 -3.58
C LEU A 105 15.72 -4.24 -3.48
N ALA A 106 14.45 -3.83 -3.43
CA ALA A 106 13.32 -4.74 -3.38
C ALA A 106 13.29 -5.67 -4.61
N GLN A 107 13.61 -5.17 -5.81
CA GLN A 107 13.75 -6.00 -7.01
C GLN A 107 14.92 -6.98 -6.91
N THR A 108 16.04 -6.56 -6.34
CA THR A 108 17.25 -7.39 -6.22
C THR A 108 17.05 -8.56 -5.25
N ILE A 109 16.37 -8.30 -4.13
CA ILE A 109 16.07 -9.33 -3.13
C ILE A 109 14.76 -10.06 -3.43
N ASN A 110 14.05 -9.70 -4.50
CA ASN A 110 12.77 -10.30 -4.87
C ASN A 110 12.96 -11.80 -5.15
N PRO A 111 12.23 -12.69 -4.45
CA PRO A 111 12.21 -14.12 -4.75
C PRO A 111 11.49 -14.46 -6.08
N GLY A 112 10.87 -13.49 -6.74
CA GLY A 112 10.24 -13.58 -8.06
C GLY A 112 8.74 -13.25 -8.08
N PHE A 113 8.13 -13.08 -6.90
CA PHE A 113 6.69 -12.86 -6.76
C PHE A 113 6.32 -11.52 -6.10
N TRP A 114 7.28 -10.76 -5.57
CA TRP A 114 6.95 -9.45 -4.99
C TRP A 114 6.48 -8.48 -6.06
N ARG A 115 5.43 -7.71 -5.75
CA ARG A 115 4.97 -6.59 -6.58
C ARG A 115 5.40 -5.29 -5.93
N ILE A 116 6.09 -4.45 -6.69
CA ILE A 116 6.71 -3.23 -6.19
C ILE A 116 6.06 -2.04 -6.89
N THR A 117 5.42 -1.17 -6.11
CA THR A 117 4.62 -0.05 -6.57
C THR A 117 5.10 1.23 -5.91
N ARG A 118 5.39 2.27 -6.69
CA ARG A 118 5.81 3.60 -6.21
C ARG A 118 4.61 4.48 -5.87
N SER A 119 3.71 3.94 -5.07
CA SER A 119 2.50 4.62 -4.66
C SER A 119 2.16 4.23 -3.23
N PRO A 120 1.33 5.00 -2.52
CA PRO A 120 0.85 4.62 -1.19
C PRO A 120 -0.06 3.38 -1.22
N HIS A 121 -0.55 3.01 -2.40
CA HIS A 121 -1.48 1.93 -2.63
C HIS A 121 -0.74 0.71 -3.22
N PRO A 122 -0.74 -0.44 -2.52
CA PRO A 122 -0.12 -1.66 -3.03
C PRO A 122 -0.88 -2.30 -4.20
N PHE A 123 -2.11 -1.85 -4.48
CA PHE A 123 -3.06 -2.44 -5.43
C PHE A 123 -3.89 -1.37 -6.13
#